data_AF-Q42363-F1
#
_entry.id   AF-Q42363-F1
#
_cell.length_a   1.000
_cell.length_b   1.000
_cell.length_c   1.000
_cell.angle_alpha   90.00
_cell.angle_beta   90.00
_cell.angle_gamma   90.00
#
_symmetry.space_group_name_H-M   'P 1'
#
loop_
_entity.id
_entity.type
_entity.pdbx_description
1 polymer ?
#
loop_
_entity_poly.entity_id
_entity_poly.type
_entity_poly.pdbx_seq_one_letter_code
_entity_poly.pdbx_strand_id
1 'polypeptide(L)' 'MKEQKFIHEGLITESLPNGMFRVRLDNKDVILGYVSGR' A
#
# COMPACT_ATOMS: atom_id res chain seq x y z
N MET A 1 -0.69 -7.91 -23.20
CA MET A 1 -1.55 -8.09 -22.01
C MET A 1 -1.60 -6.75 -21.28
N LYS A 2 -2.79 -6.20 -21.00
CA LYS A 2 -2.90 -5.01 -20.14
C LYS A 2 -2.70 -5.46 -18.70
N GLU A 3 -1.84 -4.79 -17.94
CA GLU A 3 -1.74 -5.02 -16.49
C GLU A 3 -3.09 -4.71 -15.84
N GLN A 4 -3.68 -5.72 -15.20
CA GLN A 4 -4.82 -5.52 -14.32
C GLN A 4 -4.29 -4.96 -13.00
N LYS A 5 -4.60 -3.68 -12.76
CA LYS A 5 -4.38 -3.06 -11.45
C LYS A 5 -5.59 -3.35 -10.58
N PHE A 6 -5.35 -3.91 -9.40
CA PHE A 6 -6.36 -4.09 -8.36
C PHE A 6 -6.30 -2.91 -7.40
N ILE A 7 -7.46 -2.41 -7.00
CA ILE A 7 -7.59 -1.36 -5.98
C ILE A 7 -8.16 -2.04 -4.73
N HIS A 8 -7.47 -1.89 -3.62
CA HIS A 8 -7.86 -2.46 -2.34
C HIS A 8 -7.69 -1.41 -1.24
N GLU A 9 -8.59 -1.42 -0.27
CA GLU A 9 -8.46 -0.59 0.92
C GLU A 9 -7.53 -1.27 1.92
N GLY A 10 -6.86 -0.47 2.76
CA GLY A 10 -5.94 -1.00 3.74
C GLY A 10 -5.62 0.04 4.79
N LEU A 11 -5.17 -0.43 5.96
CA LEU A 11 -4.83 0.41 7.09
C LEU A 11 -3.31 0.64 7.13
N ILE A 12 -2.89 1.90 7.17
CA ILE A 12 -1.49 2.24 7.43
C ILE A 12 -1.17 1.86 8.88
N THR A 13 -0.18 0.98 9.04
CA THR A 13 0.26 0.48 10.36
C THR A 13 1.56 1.12 10.82
N GLU A 14 2.46 1.45 9.89
CA GLU A 14 3.74 2.08 10.19
C GLU A 14 4.14 3.07 9.08
N SER A 15 4.71 4.20 9.47
CA SER A 15 5.30 5.19 8.56
C SER A 15 6.80 4.96 8.43
N LEU A 16 7.33 5.03 7.22
CA LEU A 16 8.75 4.83 6.91
C LEU A 16 9.33 6.10 6.26
N PRO A 17 10.66 6.25 6.24
CA PRO A 17 11.32 7.32 5.48
C PRO A 17 10.92 7.30 3.99
N ASN A 18 11.13 8.43 3.31
CA ASN A 18 10.89 8.58 1.88
C ASN A 18 9.42 8.37 1.44
N GLY A 19 8.44 8.66 2.30
CA GLY A 19 7.02 8.57 1.93
C GLY A 19 6.51 7.14 1.72
N MET A 20 7.17 6.17 2.34
CA MET A 20 6.78 4.76 2.32
C MET A 20 5.97 4.40 3.57
N PHE A 21 5.12 3.40 3.46
CA PHE A 21 4.22 2.97 4.54
C PHE A 21 4.05 1.45 4.52
N ARG A 22 3.92 0.84 5.71
CA ARG A 22 3.42 -0.52 5.82
C ARG A 22 1.91 -0.49 5.92
N VAL A 23 1.24 -1.12 4.95
CA VAL A 23 -0.21 -1.18 4.86
C VAL A 23 -0.66 -2.60 5.17
N ARG A 24 -1.53 -2.74 6.17
CA ARG A 24 -2.22 -4.00 6.44
C ARG A 24 -3.50 -4.03 5.62
N LEU A 25 -3.64 -5.05 4.80
CA LEU A 25 -4.84 -5.32 4.01
C LEU A 25 -5.86 -6.12 4.85
N ASP A 26 -7.11 -6.18 4.38
CA ASP A 26 -8.19 -6.89 5.08
C ASP A 26 -7.93 -8.39 5.23
N ASN A 27 -7.18 -8.97 4.29
CA ASN A 27 -6.75 -10.37 4.33
C ASN A 27 -5.61 -10.63 5.35
N LYS A 28 -5.23 -9.62 6.15
CA LYS A 28 -4.15 -9.63 7.15
C LYS A 28 -2.74 -9.58 6.60
N ASP A 29 -2.57 -9.52 5.28
CA ASP A 29 -1.25 -9.34 4.68
C ASP A 29 -0.73 -7.93 4.94
N VAL A 30 0.58 -7.81 5.12
CA VAL A 30 1.27 -6.53 5.28
C VAL A 30 2.11 -6.29 4.05
N ILE A 31 1.80 -5.21 3.34
CA ILE A 31 2.51 -4.79 2.13
C ILE A 31 3.21 -3.46 2.33
N LEU A 32 4.15 -3.16 1.43
CA LEU A 32 4.86 -1.89 1.41
C LEU A 32 4.24 -0.99 0.33
N GLY A 33 3.67 0.13 0.76
CA GLY A 33 3.10 1.15 -0.11
C GLY A 33 4.02 2.38 -0.19
N TYR A 34 3.93 3.10 -1.32
CA TYR A 34 4.53 4.43 -1.49
C TYR A 34 3.42 5.41 -1.87
N VAL A 35 3.49 6.64 -1.34
CA VAL A 35 2.53 7.69 -1.69
C VAL A 35 2.83 8.22 -3.09
N SER A 36 1.88 8.13 -4.03
CA SER A 36 2.09 8.79 -5.32
C SER A 36 2.09 10.31 -5.12
N GLY A 37 3.03 11.00 -5.77
CA GLY A 37 2.96 12.45 -5.90
C GLY A 37 1.66 12.87 -6.60
N ARG A 38 1.21 14.09 -6.32
CA ARG A 38 0.03 14.69 -6.94
C ARG A 38 0.37 15.26 -8.32
#